data_AF-A0AA43J8B1-F1
#
_entry.id   AF-A0AA43J8B1-F1
#
_cell.length_a   1.000
_cell.length_b   1.000
_cell.length_c   1.000
_cell.angle_alpha   90.00
_cell.angle_beta   90.00
_cell.angle_gamma   90.00
#
_symmetry.space_group_name_H-M   'P 1'
#
loop_
_entity.id
_entity.type
_entity.pdbx_description
1 polymer ?
#
loop_
_entity_poly.entity_id
_entity_poly.type
_entity_poly.pdbx_seq_one_letter_code
_entity_poly.pdbx_strand_id
1 'polypeptide(L)'
;MGMPIYFSTTSTIIKRADQANVLDYFHRLGKDHKLWLKVGTIRHRTNWYVHGDPPIGMKIADADDIDLDLTLEKYSLAKDFLTRILTNFAASAGIGRLDCFLTDGALDRLVLASGGVARDFLSIFRRSVDVARERGGGPRGDKVGVEDVNVAAGEYDATKREDFKRDTLDDSSPLDTEFRRIRQFCLEENNSNCFLLDKEQQHTEVNLIHELVDLKLVHLVRSRVTVSGKRGRIYEAYMLDLSQYAGARKRRELKIVEFWKSDSTEALRKMSLIYTPGKNIEHPAAGNDLVVQTEPGL
;
A
#
# COMPACT_ATOMS: atom_id res chain seq x y z
N MET A 1 -1.36 -7.37 -44.19
CA MET A 1 -1.69 -6.70 -42.93
C MET A 1 -1.37 -7.70 -41.82
N GLY A 2 -0.29 -7.49 -41.05
CA GLY A 2 0.12 -8.46 -40.03
C GLY A 2 -0.80 -8.33 -38.81
N MET A 3 -1.39 -9.44 -38.37
CA MET A 3 -2.24 -9.46 -37.18
C MET A 3 -1.33 -9.28 -35.95
N PRO A 4 -1.55 -8.29 -35.07
CA PRO A 4 -0.77 -8.15 -33.86
C PRO A 4 -1.05 -9.35 -32.96
N ILE A 5 -0.03 -10.19 -32.73
CA ILE A 5 -0.11 -11.26 -31.75
C ILE A 5 0.16 -10.62 -30.39
N TYR A 6 -0.84 -10.65 -29.52
CA TYR A 6 -0.73 -10.17 -28.15
C TYR A 6 -0.21 -11.28 -27.27
N PHE A 7 0.95 -11.04 -26.66
CA PHE A 7 1.47 -11.91 -25.60
C PHE A 7 1.38 -11.15 -24.28
N SER A 8 0.66 -11.71 -23.32
CA SER A 8 0.53 -11.19 -21.96
C SER A 8 1.22 -12.13 -21.00
N THR A 9 2.39 -11.74 -20.49
CA THR A 9 3.01 -12.41 -19.35
C THR A 9 2.65 -11.66 -18.09
N THR A 10 2.26 -12.41 -17.05
CA THR A 10 2.22 -11.88 -15.69
C THR A 10 3.56 -12.24 -15.04
N SER A 11 4.47 -11.26 -14.95
CA SER A 11 5.82 -11.48 -14.40
C SER A 11 5.78 -12.01 -12.96
N THR A 12 4.67 -11.78 -12.25
CA THR A 12 4.44 -12.20 -10.87
C THR A 12 4.37 -13.72 -10.69
N ILE A 13 4.06 -14.49 -11.74
CA ILE A 13 3.99 -15.97 -11.69
C ILE A 13 5.37 -16.59 -11.99
N ILE A 14 6.31 -15.80 -12.52
CA ILE A 14 7.66 -16.23 -12.86
C ILE A 14 8.60 -15.90 -11.68
N LYS A 15 9.46 -16.84 -11.30
CA LYS A 15 10.47 -16.61 -10.25
C LYS A 15 11.32 -15.38 -10.62
N ARG A 16 11.63 -14.53 -9.64
CA ARG A 16 12.42 -13.29 -9.86
C ARG A 16 13.74 -13.52 -10.62
N ALA A 17 14.41 -14.65 -10.37
CA ALA A 17 15.65 -15.02 -11.06
C ALA A 17 15.46 -15.27 -12.58
N ASP A 18 14.27 -15.69 -12.99
CA ASP A 18 13.97 -16.08 -14.37
C ASP A 18 13.29 -14.95 -15.16
N GLN A 19 12.75 -13.93 -14.49
CA GLN A 19 11.99 -12.84 -15.11
C GLN A 19 12.76 -12.15 -16.25
N ALA A 20 14.03 -11.78 -16.02
CA ALA A 20 14.85 -11.13 -17.04
C ALA A 20 15.09 -12.05 -18.24
N ASN A 21 15.30 -13.35 -18.03
CA ASN A 21 15.47 -14.32 -19.12
C ASN A 21 14.22 -14.47 -19.98
N VAL A 22 13.04 -14.52 -19.35
CA VAL A 22 11.77 -14.62 -20.07
C VAL A 22 11.51 -13.35 -20.87
N LEU A 23 11.76 -12.18 -20.28
CA LEU A 23 11.62 -10.90 -20.98
C LEU A 23 12.58 -10.79 -22.15
N ASP A 24 13.85 -11.18 -21.97
CA ASP A 24 14.86 -11.22 -23.04
C ASP A 24 14.39 -12.08 -24.22
N TYR A 25 13.86 -13.28 -23.94
CA TYR A 25 13.36 -14.19 -24.95
C TYR A 25 12.24 -13.56 -25.79
N PHE A 26 11.21 -13.01 -25.14
CA PHE A 26 10.09 -12.38 -25.87
C PHE A 26 10.48 -11.08 -26.56
N HIS A 27 11.36 -10.29 -25.96
CA HIS A 27 11.90 -9.08 -26.58
C HIS A 27 12.68 -9.40 -27.85
N ARG A 28 13.53 -10.43 -27.84
CA ARG A 28 14.27 -10.90 -29.03
C ARG A 28 13.36 -11.48 -30.10
N LEU A 29 12.32 -12.23 -29.71
CA LEU A 29 11.30 -12.72 -30.65
C LEU A 29 10.50 -11.58 -31.31
N GLY A 30 10.21 -10.53 -30.55
CA GLY A 30 9.48 -9.37 -31.04
C GLY A 30 10.32 -8.48 -31.96
N LYS A 31 11.64 -8.46 -31.77
CA LYS A 31 12.56 -7.63 -32.55
C LYS A 31 12.51 -8.00 -34.03
N ASP A 32 12.42 -6.98 -34.87
CA ASP A 32 12.28 -7.08 -36.33
C ASP A 32 11.01 -7.82 -36.82
N HIS A 33 10.06 -8.08 -35.93
CA HIS A 33 8.76 -8.66 -36.24
C HIS A 33 7.62 -7.67 -35.97
N LYS A 34 6.46 -7.89 -36.60
CA LYS A 34 5.25 -7.07 -36.39
C LYS A 34 4.46 -7.53 -35.15
N LEU A 35 5.13 -7.58 -34.01
CA LEU A 35 4.60 -8.07 -32.74
C LEU A 35 4.51 -6.94 -31.71
N TRP A 36 3.46 -6.97 -30.89
CA TRP A 36 3.30 -6.06 -29.76
C TRP A 36 3.33 -6.88 -28.47
N LEU A 37 4.37 -6.67 -27.66
CA LEU A 37 4.51 -7.30 -26.36
C LEU A 37 3.86 -6.41 -25.29
N LYS A 38 2.96 -6.98 -24.49
CA LYS A 38 2.40 -6.31 -23.31
C LYS A 38 2.76 -7.12 -22.08
N VAL A 39 3.49 -6.51 -21.15
CA VAL A 39 3.95 -7.18 -19.94
C VAL A 39 3.20 -6.61 -18.74
N GLY A 40 2.43 -7.45 -18.06
CA GLY A 40 1.76 -7.11 -16.81
C GLY A 40 2.65 -7.46 -15.63
N THR A 41 2.90 -6.50 -14.74
CA THR A 41 4.00 -6.60 -13.78
C THR A 41 3.77 -5.73 -12.55
N ILE A 42 4.57 -5.95 -11.51
CA ILE A 42 4.64 -5.11 -10.30
C ILE A 42 5.97 -4.34 -10.37
N ARG A 43 5.88 -3.00 -10.43
CA ARG A 43 6.98 -2.10 -10.80
C ARG A 43 8.30 -2.40 -10.07
N HIS A 44 8.30 -2.42 -8.75
CA HIS A 44 9.50 -2.58 -7.91
C HIS A 44 9.78 -4.04 -7.54
N ARG A 45 8.93 -4.99 -7.97
CA ARG A 45 9.11 -6.43 -7.70
C ARG A 45 9.52 -7.24 -8.92
N THR A 46 9.82 -6.57 -10.03
CA THR A 46 10.20 -7.23 -11.28
C THR A 46 11.61 -6.88 -11.71
N ASN A 47 12.38 -7.92 -12.00
CA ASN A 47 13.71 -7.79 -12.57
C ASN A 47 13.63 -7.78 -14.09
N TRP A 48 13.70 -6.58 -14.67
CA TRP A 48 13.56 -6.37 -16.11
C TRP A 48 14.84 -6.65 -16.89
N TYR A 49 15.98 -6.34 -16.29
CA TYR A 49 17.26 -6.27 -16.98
C TYR A 49 18.40 -6.55 -16.01
N VAL A 50 19.28 -7.46 -16.41
CA VAL A 50 20.50 -7.83 -15.68
C VAL A 50 21.71 -7.38 -16.50
N HIS A 51 22.57 -6.58 -15.88
CA HIS A 51 23.84 -6.19 -16.46
C HIS A 51 24.78 -7.41 -16.57
N GLY A 52 25.46 -7.55 -17.70
CA GLY A 52 26.37 -8.65 -17.98
C GLY A 52 26.94 -8.56 -19.39
N ASP A 53 27.68 -9.59 -19.79
CA ASP A 53 28.20 -9.77 -21.14
C ASP A 53 27.89 -11.19 -21.65
N PRO A 54 26.85 -11.38 -22.50
CA PRO A 54 25.91 -10.37 -22.98
C PRO A 54 24.89 -9.96 -21.90
N PRO A 55 24.31 -8.76 -21.97
CA PRO A 55 23.21 -8.37 -21.08
C PRO A 55 21.96 -9.20 -21.35
N ILE A 56 21.14 -9.37 -20.30
CA ILE A 56 19.91 -10.16 -20.35
C ILE A 56 18.73 -9.28 -19.96
N GLY A 57 17.67 -9.31 -20.77
CA GLY A 57 16.37 -8.73 -20.44
C GLY A 57 15.96 -7.64 -21.42
N MET A 58 15.10 -6.74 -20.95
CA MET A 58 14.59 -5.61 -21.72
C MET A 58 14.80 -4.33 -20.93
N LYS A 59 15.44 -3.32 -21.54
CA LYS A 59 15.53 -2.01 -20.90
C LYS A 59 14.19 -1.33 -20.99
N ILE A 60 13.82 -0.57 -19.95
CA ILE A 60 12.58 0.22 -19.97
C ILE A 60 12.62 1.26 -21.11
N ALA A 61 13.80 1.72 -21.55
CA ALA A 61 13.91 2.61 -22.72
C ALA A 61 13.42 1.98 -24.05
N ASP A 62 13.29 0.65 -24.11
CA ASP A 62 12.79 -0.08 -25.28
C ASP A 62 11.27 -0.35 -25.19
N ALA A 63 10.59 0.19 -24.16
CA ALA A 63 9.16 -0.02 -23.91
C ALA A 63 8.47 1.22 -23.32
N ASP A 64 7.15 1.30 -23.46
CA ASP A 64 6.35 2.31 -22.76
C ASP A 64 5.78 1.73 -21.45
N ASP A 65 6.01 2.41 -20.32
CA ASP A 65 5.39 2.08 -19.04
C ASP A 65 4.03 2.80 -18.91
N ILE A 66 3.02 2.05 -18.47
CA ILE A 66 1.67 2.56 -18.21
C ILE A 66 1.26 2.09 -16.81
N ASP A 67 1.12 3.04 -15.89
CA ASP A 67 0.57 2.76 -14.57
C ASP A 67 -0.96 2.61 -14.66
N LEU A 68 -1.47 1.45 -14.22
CA LEU A 68 -2.90 1.14 -14.26
C LEU A 68 -3.64 1.59 -12.99
N ASP A 69 -2.91 1.82 -11.90
CA ASP A 69 -3.52 2.14 -10.62
C ASP A 69 -3.71 3.65 -10.43
N LEU A 70 -4.90 4.03 -10.00
CA LEU A 70 -5.13 5.37 -9.45
C LEU A 70 -4.70 5.36 -7.98
N THR A 71 -3.59 6.02 -7.69
CA THR A 71 -3.08 6.12 -6.32
C THR A 71 -3.94 7.08 -5.47
N LEU A 72 -3.86 6.93 -4.15
CA LEU A 72 -4.52 7.86 -3.20
C LEU A 72 -4.00 9.30 -3.27
N GLU A 73 -2.89 9.55 -3.98
CA GLU A 73 -2.40 10.90 -4.24
C GLU A 73 -3.46 11.76 -4.94
N LYS A 74 -4.18 11.18 -5.89
CA LYS A 74 -5.30 11.82 -6.60
C LYS A 74 -6.64 11.31 -6.05
N TYR A 75 -6.83 11.43 -4.73
CA TYR A 75 -8.00 10.90 -4.03
C TYR A 75 -9.35 11.18 -4.72
N SER A 76 -9.63 12.43 -5.12
CA SER A 76 -10.90 12.78 -5.76
C SER A 76 -11.12 12.01 -7.07
N LEU A 77 -10.08 11.89 -7.89
CA LEU A 77 -10.13 11.13 -9.15
C LEU A 77 -10.34 9.63 -8.89
N ALA A 78 -9.63 9.07 -7.90
CA ALA A 78 -9.79 7.67 -7.50
C ALA A 78 -11.21 7.40 -6.98
N LYS A 79 -11.74 8.29 -6.13
CA LYS A 79 -13.11 8.22 -5.60
C LYS A 79 -14.12 8.25 -6.73
N ASP A 80 -14.04 9.20 -7.65
CA ASP A 80 -14.99 9.33 -8.76
C ASP A 80 -14.97 8.09 -9.66
N PHE A 81 -13.77 7.58 -9.97
CA PHE A 81 -13.59 6.38 -10.77
C PHE A 81 -14.23 5.15 -10.12
N LEU A 82 -13.92 4.87 -8.85
CA LEU A 82 -14.43 3.72 -8.11
C LEU A 82 -15.94 3.82 -7.86
N THR A 83 -16.44 5.02 -7.58
CA THR A 83 -17.87 5.30 -7.43
C THR A 83 -18.62 5.01 -8.72
N ARG A 84 -18.06 5.40 -9.87
CA ARG A 84 -18.65 5.10 -11.18
C ARG A 84 -18.69 3.61 -11.46
N ILE A 85 -17.63 2.87 -11.14
CA ILE A 85 -17.61 1.41 -11.26
C ILE A 85 -18.75 0.80 -10.44
N LEU A 86 -18.84 1.15 -9.15
CA LEU A 86 -19.86 0.58 -8.27
C LEU A 86 -21.29 0.95 -8.71
N THR A 87 -21.49 2.18 -9.17
CA THR A 87 -22.78 2.66 -9.69
C THR A 87 -23.20 1.84 -10.92
N ASN A 88 -22.28 1.54 -11.83
CA ASN A 88 -22.58 0.71 -13.00
C ASN A 88 -22.95 -0.73 -12.61
N PHE A 89 -22.25 -1.31 -11.62
CA PHE A 89 -22.62 -2.63 -11.09
C PHE A 89 -24.00 -2.61 -10.41
N ALA A 90 -24.29 -1.60 -9.61
CA ALA A 90 -25.60 -1.45 -8.96
C ALA A 90 -26.72 -1.37 -10.01
N ALA A 91 -26.57 -0.49 -11.00
CA ALA A 91 -27.53 -0.34 -12.10
C ALA A 91 -27.73 -1.65 -12.88
N SER A 92 -26.64 -2.37 -13.17
CA SER A 92 -26.71 -3.66 -13.89
C SER A 92 -27.40 -4.75 -13.06
N ALA A 93 -27.29 -4.68 -11.73
CA ALA A 93 -27.95 -5.59 -10.80
C ALA A 93 -29.41 -5.18 -10.50
N GLY A 94 -29.92 -4.10 -11.10
CA GLY A 94 -31.24 -3.54 -10.78
C GLY A 94 -31.32 -2.90 -9.40
N ILE A 95 -30.17 -2.66 -8.76
CA ILE A 95 -30.06 -1.94 -7.48
C ILE A 95 -29.97 -0.46 -7.83
N GLY A 96 -30.76 0.37 -7.13
CA GLY A 96 -30.84 1.81 -7.38
C GLY A 96 -29.56 2.57 -7.02
N ARG A 97 -29.73 3.76 -6.48
CA ARG A 97 -28.62 4.63 -6.10
C ARG A 97 -27.80 4.03 -4.94
N LEU A 98 -26.51 4.37 -4.88
CA LEU A 98 -25.61 3.87 -3.84
C LEU A 98 -26.07 4.24 -2.42
N ASP A 99 -26.67 5.41 -2.25
CA ASP A 99 -27.22 5.90 -0.98
C ASP A 99 -28.37 5.03 -0.44
N CYS A 100 -28.95 4.13 -1.25
CA CYS A 100 -29.93 3.15 -0.79
C CYS A 100 -29.31 2.07 0.09
N PHE A 101 -28.03 1.74 -0.10
CA PHE A 101 -27.37 0.60 0.57
C PHE A 101 -26.00 0.93 1.19
N LEU A 102 -25.46 2.12 0.96
CA LEU A 102 -24.27 2.66 1.62
C LEU A 102 -24.62 3.92 2.40
N THR A 103 -23.95 4.14 3.53
CA THR A 103 -23.98 5.44 4.21
C THR A 103 -22.96 6.41 3.60
N ASP A 104 -23.15 7.71 3.81
CA ASP A 104 -22.30 8.76 3.21
C ASP A 104 -20.80 8.55 3.46
N GLY A 105 -20.43 8.15 4.69
CA GLY A 105 -19.03 7.91 5.05
C GLY A 105 -18.48 6.55 4.59
N ALA A 106 -19.34 5.58 4.24
CA ALA A 106 -18.90 4.23 3.87
C ALA A 106 -18.14 4.21 2.55
N LEU A 107 -18.59 5.01 1.57
CA LEU A 107 -17.93 5.12 0.26
C LEU A 107 -16.51 5.68 0.39
N ASP A 108 -16.34 6.78 1.12
CA ASP A 108 -15.02 7.36 1.38
C ASP A 108 -14.11 6.36 2.09
N ARG A 109 -14.69 5.60 3.04
CA ARG A 109 -13.96 4.57 3.76
C ARG A 109 -13.52 3.42 2.86
N LEU A 110 -14.37 2.99 1.92
CA LEU A 110 -14.04 1.94 0.95
C LEU A 110 -12.90 2.37 0.03
N VAL A 111 -12.91 3.60 -0.47
CA VAL A 111 -11.84 4.15 -1.31
C VAL A 111 -10.50 4.16 -0.56
N LEU A 112 -10.53 4.56 0.73
CA LEU A 112 -9.33 4.54 1.57
C LEU A 112 -8.86 3.12 1.89
N ALA A 113 -9.79 2.20 2.16
CA ALA A 113 -9.51 0.80 2.45
C ALA A 113 -8.85 0.07 1.28
N SER A 114 -9.23 0.44 0.05
CA SER A 114 -8.73 -0.20 -1.16
C SER A 114 -7.44 0.41 -1.71
N GLY A 115 -6.94 1.51 -1.12
CA GLY A 115 -5.79 2.20 -1.69
C GLY A 115 -6.02 2.83 -3.07
N GLY A 116 -7.28 2.98 -3.50
CA GLY A 116 -7.62 3.38 -4.87
C GLY A 116 -7.67 2.23 -5.90
N VAL A 117 -7.39 0.99 -5.49
CA VAL A 117 -7.39 -0.19 -6.38
C VAL A 117 -8.79 -0.73 -6.57
N ALA A 118 -9.23 -0.90 -7.82
CA ALA A 118 -10.59 -1.34 -8.15
C ALA A 118 -10.90 -2.77 -7.68
N ARG A 119 -9.93 -3.69 -7.77
CA ARG A 119 -10.09 -5.07 -7.31
C ARG A 119 -10.33 -5.11 -5.80
N ASP A 120 -9.44 -4.48 -5.03
CA ASP A 120 -9.55 -4.42 -3.56
C ASP A 120 -10.82 -3.72 -3.13
N PHE A 121 -11.21 -2.64 -3.83
CA PHE A 121 -12.45 -1.91 -3.57
C PHE A 121 -13.68 -2.83 -3.66
N LEU A 122 -13.79 -3.62 -4.73
CA LEU A 122 -14.91 -4.55 -4.93
C LEU A 122 -14.86 -5.72 -3.94
N SER A 123 -13.67 -6.25 -3.63
CA SER A 123 -13.49 -7.31 -2.64
C SER A 123 -13.90 -6.85 -1.24
N ILE A 124 -13.44 -5.69 -0.80
CA ILE A 124 -13.77 -5.11 0.50
C ILE A 124 -15.25 -4.74 0.53
N PHE A 125 -15.81 -4.17 -0.53
CA PHE A 125 -17.24 -3.87 -0.62
C PHE A 125 -18.09 -5.14 -0.47
N ARG A 126 -17.76 -6.21 -1.22
CA ARG A 126 -18.45 -7.51 -1.11
C ARG A 126 -18.43 -7.99 0.34
N ARG A 127 -17.26 -8.00 0.98
CA ARG A 127 -17.17 -8.45 2.38
C ARG A 127 -17.91 -7.51 3.33
N SER A 128 -17.93 -6.21 3.07
CA SER A 128 -18.70 -5.23 3.87
C SER A 128 -20.21 -5.48 3.82
N VAL A 129 -20.72 -5.95 2.67
CA VAL A 129 -22.12 -6.38 2.54
C VAL A 129 -22.39 -7.61 3.42
N ASP A 130 -21.48 -8.60 3.41
CA ASP A 130 -21.62 -9.79 4.25
C ASP A 130 -21.59 -9.43 5.74
N VAL A 131 -20.64 -8.58 6.17
CA VAL A 131 -20.55 -8.07 7.55
C VAL A 131 -21.83 -7.33 7.96
N ALA A 132 -22.37 -6.46 7.09
CA ALA A 132 -23.60 -5.74 7.37
C ALA A 132 -24.83 -6.67 7.48
N ARG A 133 -24.86 -7.78 6.73
CA ARG A 133 -25.90 -8.81 6.82
C ARG A 133 -25.76 -9.66 8.08
N GLU A 134 -24.55 -10.07 8.43
CA GLU A 134 -24.23 -10.82 9.65
C GLU A 134 -24.60 -10.02 10.92
N ARG A 135 -24.48 -8.69 10.87
CA ARG A 135 -24.97 -7.77 11.92
C ARG A 135 -26.48 -7.90 12.16
N GLY A 136 -27.27 -8.33 11.17
CA GLY A 136 -28.68 -8.68 11.33
C GLY A 136 -29.65 -7.51 11.55
N GLY A 137 -29.28 -6.29 11.12
CA GLY A 137 -30.05 -5.08 11.42
C GLY A 137 -29.89 -4.60 12.86
N GLY A 138 -30.19 -3.32 13.15
CA GLY A 138 -30.00 -2.74 14.48
C GLY A 138 -29.98 -1.20 14.47
N PRO A 139 -29.46 -0.52 15.51
CA PRO A 139 -29.42 0.95 15.60
C PRO A 139 -28.68 1.64 14.43
N ARG A 140 -27.85 0.89 13.70
CA ARG A 140 -27.08 1.33 12.53
C ARG A 140 -27.83 1.14 11.20
N GLY A 141 -29.02 0.55 11.22
CA GLY A 141 -29.83 0.23 10.04
C GLY A 141 -29.28 -0.93 9.20
N ASP A 142 -29.80 -1.07 7.99
CA ASP A 142 -29.46 -2.17 7.07
C ASP A 142 -28.40 -1.78 6.03
N LYS A 143 -28.05 -0.49 5.98
CA LYS A 143 -27.02 0.01 5.07
C LYS A 143 -25.63 -0.41 5.55
N VAL A 144 -24.73 -0.61 4.58
CA VAL A 144 -23.30 -0.77 4.82
C VAL A 144 -22.73 0.56 5.30
N GLY A 145 -22.18 0.55 6.51
CA GLY A 145 -21.59 1.71 7.17
C GLY A 145 -20.06 1.65 7.24
N VAL A 146 -19.45 2.74 7.73
CA VAL A 146 -18.00 2.87 7.94
C VAL A 146 -17.41 1.72 8.75
N GLU A 147 -18.16 1.22 9.72
CA GLU A 147 -17.71 0.19 10.64
C GLU A 147 -17.73 -1.20 10.02
N ASP A 148 -18.69 -1.47 9.15
CA ASP A 148 -18.73 -2.73 8.38
C ASP A 148 -17.54 -2.78 7.42
N VAL A 149 -17.22 -1.63 6.80
CA VAL A 149 -16.02 -1.46 5.95
C VAL A 149 -14.73 -1.66 6.74
N ASN A 150 -14.66 -1.17 7.99
CA ASN A 150 -13.48 -1.37 8.84
C ASN A 150 -13.24 -2.84 9.16
N VAL A 151 -14.29 -3.57 9.52
CA VAL A 151 -14.20 -5.01 9.80
C VAL A 151 -13.78 -5.75 8.53
N ALA A 152 -14.46 -5.50 7.42
CA ALA A 152 -14.16 -6.11 6.13
C ALA A 152 -12.71 -5.84 5.66
N ALA A 153 -12.21 -4.61 5.84
CA ALA A 153 -10.84 -4.26 5.49
C ALA A 153 -9.81 -4.99 6.38
N GLY A 154 -10.09 -5.14 7.68
CA GLY A 154 -9.24 -5.90 8.60
C GLY A 154 -9.16 -7.38 8.25
N GLU A 155 -10.28 -8.00 7.87
CA GLU A 155 -10.33 -9.39 7.43
C GLU A 155 -9.66 -9.60 6.06
N TYR A 156 -9.88 -8.66 5.12
CA TYR A 156 -9.24 -8.71 3.80
C TYR A 156 -7.71 -8.62 3.89
N ASP A 157 -7.17 -7.83 4.82
CA ASP A 157 -5.71 -7.74 5.05
C ASP A 157 -5.10 -9.05 5.56
N ALA A 158 -5.83 -9.83 6.36
CA ALA A 158 -5.35 -11.13 6.80
C ALA A 158 -5.13 -12.08 5.61
N THR A 159 -6.10 -12.15 4.68
CA THR A 159 -5.97 -12.93 3.45
C THR A 159 -4.82 -12.42 2.57
N LYS A 160 -4.71 -11.09 2.41
CA LYS A 160 -3.64 -10.46 1.64
C LYS A 160 -2.25 -10.71 2.23
N ARG A 161 -2.12 -10.75 3.56
CA ARG A 161 -0.89 -11.09 4.27
C ARG A 161 -0.49 -12.55 4.12
N GLU A 162 -1.46 -13.47 4.12
CA GLU A 162 -1.19 -14.88 3.87
C GLU A 162 -0.66 -15.10 2.44
N ASP A 163 -1.27 -14.44 1.45
CA ASP A 163 -0.75 -14.43 0.08
C ASP A 163 0.65 -13.80 -0.01
N PHE A 164 0.88 -12.69 0.71
CA PHE A 164 2.20 -12.06 0.80
C PHE A 164 3.27 -12.98 1.40
N LYS A 165 2.98 -13.64 2.53
CA LYS A 165 3.89 -14.59 3.19
C LYS A 165 4.24 -15.77 2.29
N ARG A 166 3.30 -16.23 1.47
CA ARG A 166 3.54 -17.31 0.51
C ARG A 166 4.46 -16.88 -0.63
N ASP A 167 4.38 -15.61 -1.04
CA ASP A 167 5.18 -15.03 -2.12
C ASP A 167 6.58 -14.56 -1.67
N THR A 168 6.80 -14.37 -0.37
CA THR A 168 8.13 -14.18 0.23
C THR A 168 8.62 -15.50 0.80
N LEU A 169 9.63 -16.12 0.18
CA LEU A 169 10.17 -17.44 0.56
C LEU A 169 10.73 -17.54 2.00
N ASP A 170 10.63 -16.49 2.82
CA ASP A 170 11.13 -16.47 4.20
C ASP A 170 10.33 -15.47 5.08
N ASP A 171 9.89 -15.93 6.26
CA ASP A 171 9.20 -15.13 7.30
C ASP A 171 10.12 -14.04 7.91
N SER A 172 11.41 -14.07 7.58
CA SER A 172 12.46 -13.15 8.06
C SER A 172 12.91 -12.11 7.01
N SER A 173 12.09 -11.84 6.00
CA SER A 173 12.48 -10.92 4.92
C SER A 173 12.77 -9.49 5.44
N PRO A 174 13.75 -8.77 4.85
CA PRO A 174 14.00 -7.36 5.14
C PRO A 174 12.75 -6.47 5.02
N LEU A 175 11.83 -6.87 4.14
CA LEU A 175 10.56 -6.19 3.87
C LEU A 175 9.59 -6.24 5.06
N ASP A 176 9.45 -7.40 5.72
CA ASP A 176 8.64 -7.51 6.94
C ASP A 176 9.23 -6.69 8.10
N THR A 177 10.55 -6.73 8.24
CA THR A 177 11.26 -5.95 9.27
C THR A 177 11.03 -4.45 9.08
N GLU A 178 11.16 -3.95 7.85
CA GLU A 178 10.92 -2.54 7.55
C GLU A 178 9.44 -2.17 7.74
N PHE A 179 8.51 -3.03 7.33
CA PHE A 179 7.08 -2.80 7.56
C PHE A 179 6.72 -2.70 9.05
N ARG A 180 7.29 -3.59 9.88
CA ARG A 180 7.12 -3.53 11.35
C ARG A 180 7.64 -2.21 11.92
N ARG A 181 8.80 -1.72 11.46
CA ARG A 181 9.35 -0.42 11.88
C ARG A 181 8.44 0.74 11.52
N ILE A 182 7.92 0.78 10.28
CA ILE A 182 6.98 1.83 9.85
C ILE A 182 5.71 1.78 10.72
N ARG A 183 5.19 0.58 10.99
CA ARG A 183 4.01 0.40 11.85
C ARG A 183 4.27 0.91 13.28
N GLN A 184 5.42 0.59 13.87
CA GLN A 184 5.81 1.07 15.20
C GLN A 184 5.94 2.60 15.22
N PHE A 185 6.66 3.17 14.25
CA PHE A 185 6.82 4.61 14.11
C PHE A 185 5.48 5.34 14.03
N CYS A 186 4.56 4.84 13.19
CA CYS A 186 3.25 5.45 12.99
C CYS A 186 2.34 5.27 14.21
N LEU A 187 2.16 4.04 14.68
CA LEU A 187 1.11 3.69 15.65
C LEU A 187 1.53 3.80 17.12
N GLU A 188 2.83 3.76 17.41
CA GLU A 188 3.36 3.77 18.79
C GLU A 188 4.09 5.07 19.10
N GLU A 189 4.97 5.53 18.21
CA GLU A 189 5.80 6.71 18.45
C GLU A 189 5.06 8.02 18.12
N ASN A 190 4.40 8.09 16.96
CA ASN A 190 3.73 9.31 16.50
C ASN A 190 2.22 9.33 16.68
N ASN A 191 1.62 8.17 16.98
CA ASN A 191 0.16 8.02 17.10
C ASN A 191 -0.58 8.63 15.90
N SER A 192 -0.09 8.36 14.68
CA SER A 192 -0.60 8.85 13.40
C SER A 192 -0.69 7.73 12.37
N ASN A 193 -1.53 7.91 11.34
CA ASN A 193 -1.64 6.98 10.21
C ASN A 193 -0.69 7.31 9.05
N CYS A 194 0.07 8.41 9.13
CA CYS A 194 0.95 8.87 8.05
C CYS A 194 2.40 9.02 8.52
N PHE A 195 3.32 8.94 7.56
CA PHE A 195 4.74 9.24 7.74
C PHE A 195 5.29 9.97 6.51
N LEU A 196 6.46 10.58 6.66
CA LEU A 196 7.17 11.34 5.63
C LEU A 196 8.53 10.70 5.35
N LEU A 197 8.85 10.55 4.08
CA LEU A 197 10.14 10.07 3.61
C LEU A 197 10.88 11.20 2.88
N ASP A 198 12.17 11.40 3.18
CA ASP A 198 12.98 12.40 2.50
C ASP A 198 13.23 11.96 1.04
N LYS A 199 12.90 12.82 0.07
CA LYS A 199 12.99 12.49 -1.37
C LYS A 199 14.43 12.38 -1.86
N GLU A 200 15.38 12.99 -1.14
CA GLU A 200 16.81 12.88 -1.47
C GLU A 200 17.45 11.61 -0.89
N GLN A 201 16.72 10.87 -0.06
CA GLN A 201 17.22 9.65 0.55
C GLN A 201 17.27 8.51 -0.47
N GLN A 202 18.47 8.01 -0.76
CA GLN A 202 18.70 6.88 -1.66
C GLN A 202 19.43 5.77 -0.92
N HIS A 203 18.68 5.03 -0.11
CA HIS A 203 19.17 3.83 0.58
C HIS A 203 18.42 2.60 0.12
N THR A 204 19.02 1.42 0.28
CA THR A 204 18.41 0.13 -0.04
C THR A 204 17.06 -0.07 0.63
N GLU A 205 16.87 0.48 1.82
CA GLU A 205 15.66 0.43 2.63
C GLU A 205 14.54 1.29 2.05
N VAL A 206 14.86 2.32 1.27
CA VAL A 206 13.85 3.09 0.51
C VAL A 206 13.18 2.20 -0.54
N ASN A 207 13.94 1.33 -1.20
CA ASN A 207 13.35 0.37 -2.16
C ASN A 207 12.37 -0.58 -1.47
N LEU A 208 12.62 -0.94 -0.20
CA LEU A 208 11.66 -1.74 0.57
C LEU A 208 10.33 -0.99 0.75
N ILE A 209 10.37 0.31 1.02
CA ILE A 209 9.14 1.14 1.11
C ILE A 209 8.38 1.13 -0.22
N HIS A 210 9.08 1.25 -1.35
CA HIS A 210 8.46 1.18 -2.67
C HIS A 210 7.84 -0.20 -2.93
N GLU A 211 8.50 -1.29 -2.52
CA GLU A 211 7.90 -2.62 -2.55
C GLU A 211 6.65 -2.72 -1.65
N LEU A 212 6.64 -2.08 -0.48
CA LEU A 212 5.46 -2.02 0.39
C LEU A 212 4.30 -1.23 -0.25
N VAL A 213 4.59 -0.19 -1.05
CA VAL A 213 3.59 0.53 -1.85
C VAL A 213 2.97 -0.39 -2.89
N ASP A 214 3.80 -1.12 -3.61
CA ASP A 214 3.36 -2.07 -4.63
C ASP A 214 2.45 -3.17 -4.04
N LEU A 215 2.78 -3.63 -2.83
CA LEU A 215 1.99 -4.59 -2.05
C LEU A 215 0.79 -3.97 -1.35
N LYS A 216 0.56 -2.67 -1.53
CA LYS A 216 -0.56 -1.92 -0.96
C LYS A 216 -0.58 -1.98 0.58
N LEU A 217 0.57 -2.11 1.22
CA LEU A 217 0.71 -2.07 2.69
C LEU A 217 0.91 -0.64 3.19
N VAL A 218 1.40 0.24 2.32
CA VAL A 218 1.46 1.69 2.49
C VAL A 218 1.01 2.37 1.19
N HIS A 219 0.55 3.60 1.27
CA HIS A 219 -0.01 4.34 0.12
C HIS A 219 0.63 5.72 0.02
N LEU A 220 1.19 6.06 -1.14
CA LEU A 220 1.62 7.43 -1.42
C LEU A 220 0.39 8.35 -1.47
N VAL A 221 0.38 9.39 -0.64
CA VAL A 221 -0.73 10.36 -0.57
C VAL A 221 -0.35 11.76 -1.04
N ARG A 222 0.94 12.12 -0.99
CA ARG A 222 1.48 13.36 -1.58
C ARG A 222 2.94 13.15 -2.00
N SER A 223 3.27 13.39 -3.27
CA SER A 223 4.65 13.32 -3.77
C SER A 223 5.57 14.50 -3.37
N ARG A 224 4.99 15.57 -2.80
CA ARG A 224 5.72 16.77 -2.39
C ARG A 224 5.11 17.41 -1.16
N VAL A 225 5.84 17.36 -0.05
CA VAL A 225 5.52 18.02 1.21
C VAL A 225 6.76 18.74 1.72
N THR A 226 6.58 19.98 2.20
CA THR A 226 7.63 20.74 2.89
C THR A 226 7.35 20.70 4.39
N VAL A 227 8.35 20.38 5.20
CA VAL A 227 8.19 20.30 6.65
C VAL A 227 8.59 21.62 7.33
N SER A 228 7.79 22.07 8.29
CA SER A 228 8.08 23.25 9.10
C SER A 228 9.39 23.05 9.87
N GLY A 229 10.37 23.95 9.69
CA GLY A 229 11.67 23.86 10.35
C GLY A 229 12.77 23.14 9.55
N LYS A 230 12.46 22.51 8.41
CA LYS A 230 13.44 21.92 7.48
C LYS A 230 13.38 22.60 6.11
N ARG A 231 13.97 23.80 6.01
CA ARG A 231 13.99 24.57 4.75
C ARG A 231 14.76 23.83 3.66
N GLY A 232 14.26 23.90 2.42
CA GLY A 232 14.91 23.36 1.24
C GLY A 232 14.71 21.85 1.01
N ARG A 233 14.18 21.10 1.98
CA ARG A 233 13.94 19.67 1.82
C ARG A 233 12.51 19.36 1.36
N ILE A 234 12.40 18.36 0.51
CA ILE A 234 11.13 17.85 -0.01
C ILE A 234 10.94 16.43 0.48
N TYR A 235 9.75 16.19 1.02
CA TYR A 235 9.35 14.88 1.52
C TYR A 235 8.20 14.32 0.69
N GLU A 236 8.11 13.01 0.64
CA GLU A 236 6.96 12.26 0.17
C GLU A 236 6.14 11.81 1.37
N ALA A 237 4.83 11.99 1.33
CA ALA A 237 3.94 11.56 2.39
C ALA A 237 3.27 10.25 2.04
N TYR A 238 3.33 9.31 2.98
CA TYR A 238 2.76 7.99 2.89
C TYR A 238 1.75 7.77 4.01
N MET A 239 0.69 7.01 3.73
CA MET A 239 -0.28 6.54 4.70
C MET A 239 -0.11 5.02 4.88
N LEU A 240 -0.17 4.52 6.12
CA LEU A 240 -0.35 3.10 6.36
C LEU A 240 -1.65 2.60 5.71
N ASP A 241 -1.67 1.36 5.24
CA ASP A 241 -2.92 0.76 4.82
C ASP A 241 -3.97 0.79 5.94
N LEU A 242 -5.22 1.02 5.55
CA LEU A 242 -6.33 1.21 6.46
C LEU A 242 -6.47 0.07 7.48
N SER A 243 -6.28 -1.15 7.01
CA SER A 243 -6.40 -2.38 7.80
C SER A 243 -5.46 -2.40 9.01
N GLN A 244 -4.31 -1.74 8.90
CA GLN A 244 -3.27 -1.71 9.93
C GLN A 244 -3.70 -0.99 11.20
N TYR A 245 -4.71 -0.13 11.09
CA TYR A 245 -5.24 0.65 12.20
C TYR A 245 -6.77 0.68 12.26
N ALA A 246 -7.46 -0.12 11.45
CA ALA A 246 -8.91 -0.26 11.49
C ALA A 246 -9.41 -0.71 12.87
N GLY A 247 -8.72 -1.67 13.50
CA GLY A 247 -9.00 -2.12 14.88
C GLY A 247 -8.37 -1.26 15.98
N ALA A 248 -7.30 -0.52 15.68
CA ALA A 248 -6.56 0.29 16.66
C ALA A 248 -7.35 1.53 17.11
N ARG A 249 -8.31 2.00 16.31
CA ARG A 249 -9.21 3.13 16.66
C ARG A 249 -9.96 2.93 17.98
N LYS A 250 -10.23 1.68 18.39
CA LYS A 250 -10.87 1.39 19.68
C LYS A 250 -9.91 1.36 20.88
N ARG A 251 -8.59 1.26 20.64
CA ARG A 251 -7.60 1.03 21.71
C ARG A 251 -6.66 2.21 21.98
N ARG A 252 -6.49 3.15 21.04
CA ARG A 252 -5.61 4.32 21.18
C ARG A 252 -6.21 5.54 20.47
N GLU A 253 -5.99 6.73 21.02
CA GLU A 253 -6.41 8.04 20.46
C GLU A 253 -5.65 8.39 19.16
N LEU A 254 -5.68 7.51 18.16
CA LEU A 254 -4.92 7.67 16.92
C LEU A 254 -5.34 8.94 16.19
N LYS A 255 -4.38 9.84 15.97
CA LYS A 255 -4.59 11.10 15.24
C LYS A 255 -4.59 10.81 13.74
N ILE A 256 -5.78 10.58 13.20
CA ILE A 256 -5.99 10.36 11.78
C ILE A 256 -5.71 11.67 11.02
N VAL A 257 -4.72 11.62 10.16
CA VAL A 257 -4.47 12.65 9.16
C VAL A 257 -5.40 12.39 7.98
N GLU A 258 -6.44 13.21 7.86
CA GLU A 258 -7.44 13.13 6.79
C GLU A 258 -6.93 13.84 5.52
N PHE A 259 -5.85 13.33 4.92
CA PHE A 259 -5.14 13.95 3.79
C PHE A 259 -6.03 14.28 2.57
N TRP A 260 -7.21 13.65 2.49
CA TRP A 260 -8.22 13.86 1.46
C TRP A 260 -9.11 15.09 1.69
N LYS A 261 -9.05 15.73 2.86
CA LYS A 261 -9.74 17.00 3.15
C LYS A 261 -8.85 18.20 2.81
N SER A 262 -9.45 19.32 2.43
CA SER A 262 -8.76 20.56 2.05
C SER A 262 -7.81 21.09 3.12
N ASP A 263 -8.16 20.91 4.39
CA ASP A 263 -7.49 21.58 5.52
C ASP A 263 -6.39 20.71 6.17
N SER A 264 -6.10 19.56 5.56
CA SER A 264 -5.21 18.55 6.13
C SER A 264 -3.72 18.76 5.83
N THR A 265 -3.39 19.73 4.97
CA THR A 265 -2.00 19.98 4.53
C THR A 265 -1.08 20.24 5.71
N GLU A 266 -1.49 21.04 6.69
CA GLU A 266 -0.66 21.35 7.86
C GLU A 266 -0.42 20.14 8.76
N ALA A 267 -1.36 19.19 8.80
CA ALA A 267 -1.19 17.96 9.58
C ALA A 267 -0.04 17.09 9.04
N LEU A 268 0.23 17.14 7.72
CA LEU A 268 1.33 16.43 7.06
C LEU A 268 2.68 17.18 7.14
N ARG A 269 2.73 18.42 7.62
CA ARG A 269 3.97 19.23 7.63
C ARG A 269 4.78 19.14 8.93
N LYS A 270 4.45 18.18 9.79
CA LYS A 270 5.05 18.02 11.11
C LYS A 270 6.38 17.29 11.04
N MET A 271 7.40 17.82 11.71
CA MET A 271 8.72 17.16 11.81
C MET A 271 8.66 15.78 12.43
N SER A 272 7.74 15.54 13.37
CA SER A 272 7.62 14.26 14.06
C SER A 272 7.26 13.11 13.10
N LEU A 273 6.62 13.42 11.97
CA LEU A 273 6.24 12.43 10.96
C LEU A 273 7.40 12.01 10.05
N ILE A 274 8.59 12.62 10.16
CA ILE A 274 9.76 12.24 9.35
C ILE A 274 10.26 10.86 9.80
N TYR A 275 10.10 9.88 8.92
CA TYR A 275 10.62 8.53 9.08
C TYR A 275 12.02 8.43 8.49
N THR A 276 12.92 7.71 9.14
CA THR A 276 14.27 7.43 8.65
C THR A 276 14.45 5.91 8.50
N PRO A 277 14.36 5.37 7.27
CA PRO A 277 14.60 3.96 6.99
C PRO A 277 15.94 3.47 7.54
N GLY A 278 16.00 2.20 7.97
CA GLY A 278 17.24 1.56 8.40
C GLY A 278 17.81 2.00 9.76
N LYS A 279 17.23 3.00 10.43
CA LYS A 279 17.67 3.41 11.77
C LYS A 279 17.30 2.31 12.79
N ASN A 280 18.31 1.74 13.46
CA ASN A 280 18.06 0.80 14.55
C ASN A 280 17.26 1.51 15.65
N ILE A 281 16.17 0.87 16.06
CA ILE A 281 15.42 1.27 17.25
C ILE A 281 16.33 0.88 18.41
N GLU A 282 17.00 1.87 19.03
CA GLU A 282 17.61 1.65 20.33
C GLU A 282 16.48 1.21 21.27
N HIS A 283 16.47 -0.07 21.65
CA HIS A 283 15.69 -0.47 22.81
C HIS A 283 16.24 0.34 23.99
N PRO A 284 15.40 1.07 24.75
CA PRO A 284 15.86 1.62 26.01
C PRO A 284 16.39 0.44 26.81
N ALA A 285 17.69 0.47 27.12
CA ALA A 285 18.34 -0.56 27.90
C ALA A 285 17.48 -0.84 29.14
N ALA A 286 17.10 -2.10 29.32
CA ALA A 286 16.57 -2.57 30.58
C ALA A 286 17.48 -2.02 31.68
N GLY A 287 16.88 -1.33 32.65
CA GLY A 287 17.59 -0.54 33.65
C GLY A 287 18.70 -1.36 34.30
N ASN A 288 19.82 -0.68 34.58
CA ASN A 288 20.86 -1.16 35.46
C ASN A 288 20.22 -1.79 36.70
N ASP A 289 20.30 -3.11 36.80
CA ASP A 289 20.17 -3.79 38.07
C ASP A 289 21.29 -3.25 38.98
N LEU A 290 20.84 -2.60 40.04
CA LEU A 290 21.68 -2.22 41.17
C LEU A 290 22.33 -3.49 41.70
N VAL A 291 23.63 -3.65 41.43
CA VAL A 291 24.49 -4.59 42.13
C VAL A 291 24.52 -4.14 43.59
N VAL A 292 23.68 -4.74 44.41
CA VAL A 292 23.78 -4.67 45.88
C VAL A 292 25.09 -5.39 46.24
N GLN A 293 26.09 -4.59 46.58
CA GLN A 293 27.27 -5.08 47.29
C GLN A 293 26.83 -5.52 48.68
N THR A 294 26.75 -6.82 48.92
CA THR A 294 26.74 -7.38 50.27
C THR A 294 28.15 -7.32 50.82
N GLU A 295 28.37 -6.45 51.82
CA GLU A 295 29.57 -6.46 52.65
C GLU A 295 29.69 -7.79 53.43
N PRO A 296 30.90 -8.33 53.64
CA PRO A 296 31.12 -9.44 54.54
C PRO A 296 31.39 -8.91 55.96
N GLY A 297 30.52 -9.25 56.91
CA GLY A 297 30.69 -8.93 58.32
C GLY A 297 30.38 -10.14 59.20
N LEU A 298 31.41 -10.52 59.97
CA LEU A 298 31.48 -11.41 61.14
C LEU A 298 30.19 -12.01 61.72
#